data_AF-A0A2N3DLX4-F1
#
_entry.id   AF-A0A2N3DLX4-F1
#
_cell.length_a   1.000
_cell.length_b   1.000
_cell.length_c   1.000
_cell.angle_alpha   90.00
_cell.angle_beta   90.00
_cell.angle_gamma   90.00
#
_symmetry.space_group_name_H-M   'P 1'
#
loop_
_entity.id
_entity.type
_entity.pdbx_description
1 polymer ?
#
loop_
_entity_poly.entity_id
_entity_poly.type
_entity_poly.pdbx_seq_one_letter_code
_entity_poly.pdbx_strand_id
1 'polypeptide(L)'
;METITPLSSGRALPDLSVVEFAIMIALMRLGPQPAPALLPTLSDWFGFAISLSAIRPSVRRLEHLGYLTTLEDGTLRTRRASAEPVALSFTALIRIVGSEFGRALKKADPPLLAHIMKKSVEDEAVLAEEALRKRQGKPNLTDAQREDIRDHARKEAREARLQAAGTDVASGTVKPPKRKAKGKGHQASDDSSKE
;
A
#
# COMPACT_ATOMS: atom_id res chain seq x y z
N MET A 1 22.36 -15.20 -4.94
CA MET A 1 21.62 -15.68 -3.76
C MET A 1 21.44 -14.47 -2.86
N GLU A 2 20.21 -13.98 -2.71
CA GLU A 2 19.93 -12.85 -1.81
C GLU A 2 20.11 -13.33 -0.37
N THR A 3 21.03 -12.69 0.33
CA THR A 3 21.32 -12.94 1.75
C THR A 3 20.12 -12.50 2.57
N ILE A 4 19.24 -13.44 2.88
CA ILE A 4 18.21 -13.28 3.91
C ILE A 4 18.98 -12.97 5.20
N THR A 5 18.92 -11.72 5.65
CA THR A 5 19.46 -11.34 6.95
C THR A 5 18.65 -12.12 7.99
N PRO A 6 19.26 -13.08 8.72
CA PRO A 6 18.52 -13.77 9.76
C PRO A 6 18.08 -12.73 10.79
N LEU A 7 16.83 -12.82 11.25
CA LEU A 7 16.34 -12.08 12.41
C LEU A 7 17.04 -12.65 13.66
N SER A 8 18.35 -12.42 13.76
CA SER A 8 19.18 -12.80 14.89
C SER A 8 18.93 -11.83 16.04
N SER A 9 17.76 -11.98 16.66
CA SER A 9 17.53 -11.56 18.04
C SER A 9 16.47 -12.51 18.56
N GLY A 10 16.65 -13.11 19.73
CA GLY A 10 15.70 -14.03 20.36
C GLY A 10 14.34 -13.44 20.72
N ARG A 11 13.88 -12.41 20.00
CA ARG A 11 12.49 -11.92 20.00
C ARG A 11 11.68 -12.87 19.14
N ALA A 12 10.90 -13.73 19.78
CA ALA A 12 9.84 -14.47 19.12
C ALA A 12 8.97 -13.52 18.30
N LEU A 13 8.50 -13.97 17.13
CA LEU A 13 7.53 -13.25 16.33
C LEU A 13 6.32 -12.89 17.21
N PRO A 14 5.74 -11.68 17.07
CA PRO A 14 4.58 -11.30 17.87
C PRO A 14 3.41 -12.24 17.56
N ASP A 15 2.97 -12.98 18.57
CA ASP A 15 1.81 -13.89 18.50
C ASP A 15 0.51 -13.09 18.71
N LEU A 16 0.14 -12.36 17.65
CA LEU A 16 -1.04 -11.51 17.60
C LEU A 16 -2.02 -12.04 16.56
N SER A 17 -3.30 -12.11 16.94
CA SER A 17 -4.39 -12.25 15.98
C SER A 17 -4.45 -11.04 15.03
N VAL A 18 -5.11 -11.21 13.89
CA VAL A 18 -5.28 -10.13 12.89
C VAL A 18 -5.91 -8.87 13.50
N VAL A 19 -6.87 -9.03 14.41
CA VAL A 19 -7.54 -7.91 15.09
C VAL A 19 -6.59 -7.19 16.04
N GLU A 20 -5.84 -7.93 16.86
CA GLU A 20 -4.84 -7.34 17.77
C GLU A 20 -3.74 -6.62 17.01
N PHE A 21 -3.28 -7.22 15.92
CA PHE A 21 -2.31 -6.61 15.02
C PHE A 21 -2.85 -5.32 14.41
N ALA A 22 -4.09 -5.31 13.91
CA ALA A 22 -4.74 -4.12 13.37
C ALA A 22 -4.87 -3.01 14.42
N ILE A 23 -5.26 -3.33 15.67
CA ILE A 23 -5.32 -2.36 16.77
C ILE A 23 -3.95 -1.72 17.03
N MET A 24 -2.88 -2.54 17.08
CA MET A 24 -1.53 -2.04 17.26
C MET A 24 -1.09 -1.11 16.13
N ILE A 25 -1.33 -1.49 14.87
CA ILE A 25 -0.98 -0.66 13.70
C ILE A 25 -1.80 0.64 13.69
N ALA A 26 -3.09 0.59 14.04
CA ALA A 26 -3.92 1.79 14.13
C ALA A 26 -3.38 2.77 15.17
N LEU A 27 -3.03 2.30 16.37
CA LEU A 27 -2.45 3.14 17.42
C LEU A 27 -1.04 3.65 17.08
N MET A 28 -0.23 2.86 16.38
CA MET A 28 1.08 3.31 15.89
C MET A 28 0.96 4.41 14.83
N ARG A 29 -0.11 4.38 14.02
CA ARG A 29 -0.38 5.38 12.97
C ARG A 29 -1.04 6.65 13.52
N LEU A 30 -2.03 6.51 14.40
CA LEU A 30 -2.86 7.62 14.90
C LEU A 30 -2.31 8.23 16.21
N GLY A 31 -1.38 7.54 16.87
CA GLY A 31 -0.94 7.86 18.21
C GLY A 31 -1.88 7.32 19.29
N PRO A 32 -1.63 7.66 20.57
CA PRO A 32 -2.46 7.25 21.69
C PRO A 32 -3.88 7.79 21.55
N GLN A 33 -4.88 6.92 21.61
CA GLN A 33 -6.29 7.25 21.42
C GLN A 33 -7.20 6.29 22.21
N PRO A 34 -8.42 6.69 22.59
CA PRO A 34 -9.37 5.78 23.23
C PRO A 34 -9.88 4.72 22.23
N ALA A 35 -10.24 3.53 22.72
CA ALA A 35 -10.67 2.40 21.88
C ALA A 35 -11.79 2.73 20.86
N PRO A 36 -12.83 3.54 21.19
CA PRO A 36 -13.87 3.92 20.23
C PRO A 36 -13.35 4.71 19.03
N ALA A 37 -12.28 5.49 19.19
CA ALA A 37 -11.70 6.29 18.11
C ALA A 37 -11.03 5.42 17.03
N LEU A 38 -10.71 4.16 17.34
CA LEU A 38 -10.12 3.22 16.39
C LEU A 38 -11.18 2.59 15.46
N LEU A 39 -12.46 2.59 15.85
CA LEU A 39 -13.52 1.85 15.16
C LEU A 39 -13.69 2.25 13.69
N PRO A 40 -13.63 3.54 13.30
CA PRO A 40 -13.73 3.92 11.89
C PRO A 40 -12.59 3.34 11.06
N THR A 41 -11.35 3.44 11.55
CA THR A 41 -10.16 2.90 10.86
C THR A 41 -10.19 1.37 10.77
N LEU A 42 -10.60 0.69 11.84
CA LEU A 42 -10.72 -0.76 11.82
C LEU A 42 -11.85 -1.19 10.87
N SER A 43 -13.00 -0.53 10.90
CA SER A 43 -14.12 -0.89 10.02
C SER A 43 -13.76 -0.74 8.54
N ASP A 44 -13.00 0.31 8.20
CA ASP A 44 -12.45 0.52 6.86
C ASP A 44 -11.51 -0.62 6.44
N TRP A 45 -10.54 -1.00 7.29
CA TRP A 45 -9.58 -2.05 6.96
C TRP A 45 -10.18 -3.44 6.85
N PHE A 46 -11.21 -3.74 7.66
CA PHE A 46 -11.88 -5.03 7.64
C PHE A 46 -13.03 -5.10 6.64
N GLY A 47 -13.48 -3.97 6.08
CA GLY A 47 -14.56 -3.91 5.09
C GLY A 47 -15.96 -4.14 5.68
N PHE A 48 -16.13 -4.06 7.00
CA PHE A 48 -17.43 -4.17 7.68
C PHE A 48 -17.45 -3.39 9.00
N ALA A 49 -18.64 -3.09 9.51
CA ALA A 49 -18.80 -2.32 10.75
C ALA A 49 -18.30 -3.11 11.97
N ILE A 50 -17.25 -2.59 12.61
CA ILE A 50 -16.69 -3.16 13.85
C ILE A 50 -17.25 -2.42 15.06
N SER A 51 -17.72 -3.19 16.04
CA SER A 51 -18.23 -2.67 17.31
C SER A 51 -17.18 -2.71 18.43
N LEU A 52 -17.38 -1.90 19.46
CA LEU A 52 -16.50 -1.88 20.63
C LEU A 52 -16.45 -3.25 21.34
N SER A 53 -17.58 -3.98 21.39
CA SER A 53 -17.65 -5.31 21.99
C SER A 53 -16.80 -6.34 21.25
N ALA A 54 -16.63 -6.17 19.93
CA ALA A 54 -15.81 -7.07 19.12
C ALA A 54 -14.31 -6.90 19.41
N ILE A 55 -13.85 -5.68 19.67
CA ILE A 55 -12.41 -5.39 19.90
C ILE A 55 -12.00 -5.47 21.37
N ARG A 56 -12.95 -5.39 22.31
CA ARG A 56 -12.68 -5.39 23.76
C ARG A 56 -11.87 -6.61 24.24
N PRO A 57 -12.15 -7.85 23.79
CA PRO A 57 -11.32 -9.01 24.15
C PRO A 57 -9.87 -8.87 23.68
N SER A 58 -9.66 -8.38 22.45
CA SER A 58 -8.33 -8.15 21.87
C SER A 58 -7.55 -7.06 22.62
N VAL A 59 -8.22 -5.96 23.01
CA VAL A 59 -7.60 -4.92 23.84
C VAL A 59 -7.14 -5.49 25.17
N ARG A 60 -7.99 -6.26 25.87
CA ARG A 60 -7.63 -6.89 27.15
C ARG A 60 -6.46 -7.86 27.03
N ARG A 61 -6.43 -8.68 25.98
CA ARG A 61 -5.32 -9.60 25.74
C ARG A 61 -4.03 -8.84 25.45
N LEU A 62 -4.08 -7.78 24.64
CA LEU A 62 -2.93 -6.92 24.37
C LEU A 62 -2.38 -6.23 25.63
N GLU A 63 -3.24 -5.79 26.54
CA GLU A 63 -2.84 -5.26 27.85
C GLU A 63 -2.16 -6.33 28.70
N HIS A 64 -2.78 -7.52 28.78
CA HIS A 64 -2.25 -8.65 29.56
C HIS A 64 -0.87 -9.11 29.06
N LEU A 65 -0.68 -9.12 27.74
CA LEU A 65 0.60 -9.45 27.09
C LEU A 65 1.61 -8.29 27.14
N GLY A 66 1.24 -7.12 27.67
CA GLY A 66 2.13 -5.97 27.79
C GLY A 66 2.42 -5.25 26.46
N TYR A 67 1.54 -5.36 25.46
CA TYR A 67 1.62 -4.59 24.22
C TYR A 67 1.01 -3.19 24.36
N LEU A 68 -0.04 -3.08 25.16
CA LEU A 68 -0.77 -1.84 25.43
C LEU A 68 -0.72 -1.46 26.91
N THR A 69 -0.90 -0.17 27.17
CA THR A 69 -1.24 0.37 28.49
C THR A 69 -2.42 1.30 28.31
N THR A 70 -3.46 1.14 29.14
CA THR A 70 -4.56 2.10 29.25
C THR A 70 -4.21 3.16 30.28
N LEU A 71 -4.34 4.43 29.89
CA LEU A 71 -4.15 5.58 30.74
C LEU A 71 -5.42 5.86 31.58
N GLU A 72 -5.31 6.75 32.57
CA GLU A 72 -6.42 7.07 33.49
C GLU A 72 -7.66 7.62 32.78
N ASP A 73 -7.47 8.31 31.65
CA ASP A 73 -8.53 8.87 30.79
C ASP A 73 -9.14 7.84 29.83
N GLY A 74 -8.70 6.58 29.88
CA GLY A 74 -9.14 5.51 28.98
C GLY A 74 -8.43 5.50 27.62
N THR A 75 -7.41 6.35 27.44
CA THR A 75 -6.58 6.36 26.23
C THR A 75 -5.70 5.12 26.16
N LEU A 76 -5.72 4.43 25.03
CA LEU A 76 -4.83 3.30 24.76
C LEU A 76 -3.49 3.81 24.22
N ARG A 77 -2.39 3.31 24.78
CA ARG A 77 -1.04 3.64 24.32
C ARG A 77 -0.22 2.36 24.11
N THR A 78 0.49 2.29 22.99
CA THR A 78 1.42 1.20 22.71
C THR A 78 2.66 1.30 23.60
N ARG A 79 3.14 0.15 24.08
CA ARG A 79 4.44 0.10 24.78
C ARG A 79 5.57 0.15 23.76
N ARG A 80 6.61 0.94 24.07
CA ARG A 80 7.76 1.16 23.17
C ARG A 80 8.48 -0.14 22.80
N ALA A 81 8.61 -1.07 23.73
CA ALA A 81 9.26 -2.36 23.51
C ALA A 81 8.48 -3.27 22.53
N SER A 82 7.18 -3.05 22.39
CA SER A 82 6.26 -3.89 21.62
C SER A 82 5.98 -3.32 20.22
N ALA A 83 6.17 -2.01 20.03
CA ALA A 83 5.94 -1.33 18.76
C ALA A 83 6.93 -1.77 17.66
N GLU A 84 8.21 -1.91 17.99
CA GLU A 84 9.24 -2.27 17.01
C GLU A 84 9.04 -3.68 16.40
N PRO A 85 8.80 -4.76 17.19
CA PRO A 85 8.48 -6.08 16.64
C PRO A 85 7.24 -6.10 15.76
N VAL A 86 6.21 -5.34 16.12
CA VAL A 86 4.97 -5.22 15.34
C VAL A 86 5.22 -4.51 14.01
N ALA A 87 5.99 -3.41 14.01
CA ALA A 87 6.36 -2.71 12.77
C ALA A 87 7.18 -3.56 11.81
N LEU A 88 8.14 -4.33 12.34
CA LEU A 88 8.95 -5.26 11.54
C LEU A 88 8.07 -6.36 10.94
N SER A 89 7.13 -6.89 11.71
CA SER A 89 6.16 -7.89 11.23
C SER A 89 5.23 -7.31 10.16
N PHE A 90 4.79 -6.05 10.31
CA PHE A 90 4.00 -5.36 9.28
C PHE A 90 4.77 -5.21 7.97
N THR A 91 6.03 -4.83 8.06
CA THR A 91 6.90 -4.71 6.88
C THR A 91 7.12 -6.07 6.22
N ALA A 92 7.29 -7.14 7.02
CA ALA A 92 7.38 -8.51 6.51
C ALA A 92 6.09 -8.94 5.81
N LEU A 93 4.92 -8.64 6.38
CA LEU A 93 3.61 -8.91 5.74
C LEU A 93 3.47 -8.20 4.40
N ILE A 94 3.84 -6.92 4.31
CA ILE A 94 3.83 -6.18 3.04
C ILE A 94 4.74 -6.85 2.01
N ARG A 95 5.94 -7.29 2.41
CA ARG A 95 6.87 -7.98 1.51
C ARG A 95 6.33 -9.32 1.06
N ILE A 96 5.75 -10.12 1.96
CA ILE A 96 5.15 -11.42 1.66
C ILE A 96 3.96 -11.23 0.71
N VAL A 97 3.03 -10.34 1.03
CA VAL A 97 1.88 -10.07 0.16
C VAL A 97 2.37 -9.54 -1.18
N GLY A 98 3.30 -8.58 -1.22
CA GLY A 98 3.84 -8.06 -2.47
C GLY A 98 4.54 -9.13 -3.33
N SER A 99 5.35 -10.00 -2.73
CA SER A 99 6.09 -11.03 -3.44
C SER A 99 5.21 -12.21 -3.86
N GLU A 100 4.33 -12.68 -2.98
CA GLU A 100 3.45 -13.83 -3.23
C GLU A 100 2.25 -13.44 -4.09
N PHE A 101 1.67 -12.25 -3.92
CA PHE A 101 0.68 -11.74 -4.86
C PHE A 101 1.30 -11.54 -6.24
N GLY A 102 2.52 -11.00 -6.31
CA GLY A 102 3.27 -10.90 -7.58
C GLY A 102 3.54 -12.26 -8.23
N ARG A 103 3.86 -13.30 -7.44
CA ARG A 103 4.04 -14.67 -7.96
C ARG A 103 2.71 -15.33 -8.33
N ALA A 104 1.66 -15.11 -7.55
CA ALA A 104 0.33 -15.60 -7.81
C ALA A 104 -0.24 -14.98 -9.09
N LEU A 105 -0.04 -13.67 -9.31
CA LEU A 105 -0.40 -13.00 -10.56
C LEU A 105 0.40 -13.54 -11.75
N LYS A 106 1.70 -13.79 -11.59
CA LYS A 106 2.53 -14.41 -12.65
C LYS A 106 2.17 -15.87 -12.94
N LYS A 107 1.60 -16.58 -11.97
CA LYS A 107 1.10 -17.96 -12.12
C LYS A 107 -0.37 -18.02 -12.53
N ALA A 108 -1.14 -16.96 -12.30
CA ALA A 108 -2.53 -16.87 -12.71
C ALA A 108 -2.59 -16.76 -14.23
N ASP A 109 -3.51 -17.51 -14.83
CA ASP A 109 -3.75 -17.47 -16.26
C ASP A 109 -3.98 -16.01 -16.73
N PRO A 110 -3.38 -15.58 -17.86
CA PRO A 110 -3.49 -14.21 -18.38
C PRO A 110 -4.92 -13.63 -18.42
N PRO A 111 -6.00 -14.40 -18.70
CA PRO A 111 -7.38 -13.93 -18.60
C PRO A 111 -7.77 -13.38 -17.22
N LEU A 112 -7.27 -13.95 -16.13
CA LEU A 112 -7.64 -13.59 -14.75
C LEU A 112 -7.01 -12.25 -14.34
N LEU A 113 -5.76 -12.04 -14.75
CA LEU A 113 -5.07 -10.75 -14.67
C LEU A 113 -5.81 -9.66 -15.44
N ALA A 114 -6.20 -9.94 -16.68
CA ALA A 114 -6.99 -9.02 -17.49
C ALA A 114 -8.36 -8.71 -16.85
N HIS A 115 -8.98 -9.69 -16.21
CA HIS A 115 -10.27 -9.50 -15.52
C HIS A 115 -10.14 -8.65 -14.26
N ILE A 116 -9.07 -8.84 -13.46
CA ILE A 116 -8.79 -8.01 -12.27
C ILE A 116 -8.50 -6.56 -12.69
N MET A 117 -7.65 -6.35 -13.70
CA MET A 117 -7.34 -5.01 -14.22
C MET A 117 -8.56 -4.33 -14.84
N LYS A 118 -9.44 -5.10 -15.51
CA LYS A 118 -10.68 -4.56 -16.04
C LYS A 118 -11.63 -4.15 -14.92
N LYS A 119 -11.75 -4.96 -13.87
CA LYS A 119 -12.59 -4.67 -12.71
C LYS A 119 -12.11 -3.45 -11.91
N SER A 120 -10.80 -3.28 -11.74
CA SER A 120 -10.26 -2.08 -11.07
C SER A 120 -10.53 -0.79 -11.84
N VAL A 121 -10.49 -0.84 -13.17
CA VAL A 121 -10.84 0.29 -14.04
C VAL A 121 -12.34 0.59 -13.99
N GLU A 122 -13.18 -0.44 -13.94
CA GLU A 122 -14.63 -0.30 -13.78
C GLU A 122 -14.99 0.30 -12.40
N ASP A 123 -14.33 -0.13 -11.32
CA ASP A 123 -14.55 0.41 -9.97
C ASP A 123 -14.12 1.89 -9.87
N GLU A 124 -12.98 2.28 -10.47
CA GLU A 124 -12.56 3.70 -10.55
C GLU A 124 -13.53 4.55 -11.38
N ALA A 125 -14.04 4.02 -12.49
CA ALA A 125 -15.02 4.70 -13.32
C ALA A 125 -16.36 4.90 -12.58
N VAL A 126 -16.81 3.92 -11.82
CA VAL A 126 -18.02 4.01 -10.98
C VAL A 126 -17.83 5.05 -9.88
N LEU A 127 -16.67 5.09 -9.21
CA LEU A 127 -16.37 6.10 -8.20
C LEU A 127 -16.28 7.52 -8.80
N ALA A 128 -15.71 7.66 -10.00
CA ALA A 128 -15.66 8.92 -10.72
C ALA A 128 -17.06 9.39 -11.18
N GLU A 129 -17.90 8.48 -11.65
CA GLU A 129 -19.30 8.76 -12.03
C GLU A 129 -20.13 9.13 -10.79
N GLU A 130 -19.95 8.45 -9.66
CA GLU A 130 -20.63 8.76 -8.41
C GLU A 130 -20.19 10.13 -7.84
N ALA A 131 -18.90 10.48 -7.98
CA ALA A 131 -18.37 11.78 -7.61
C ALA A 131 -18.90 12.91 -8.51
N LEU A 132 -19.00 12.68 -9.82
CA LEU A 132 -19.63 13.61 -10.76
C LEU A 132 -21.13 13.79 -10.47
N ARG A 133 -21.84 12.70 -10.14
CA ARG A 133 -23.26 12.73 -9.79
C ARG A 133 -23.52 13.49 -8.49
N LYS A 134 -22.63 13.39 -7.51
CA LYS A 134 -22.67 14.18 -6.26
C LYS A 134 -22.37 15.67 -6.50
N ARG A 135 -21.47 16.00 -7.44
CA ARG A 135 -21.13 17.39 -7.80
C ARG A 135 -22.16 18.10 -8.67
N GLN A 136 -22.81 17.39 -9.60
CA GLN A 136 -23.70 18.03 -10.57
C GLN A 136 -25.15 18.15 -10.11
N GLY A 137 -25.57 17.42 -9.07
CA GLY A 137 -26.97 17.39 -8.63
C GLY A 137 -27.87 16.78 -9.69
N LYS A 138 -28.54 15.65 -9.40
CA LYS A 138 -29.31 14.85 -10.38
C LYS A 138 -30.09 15.73 -11.39
N PRO A 139 -29.70 15.81 -12.67
CA PRO A 139 -30.65 16.15 -13.69
C PRO A 139 -31.33 14.83 -14.10
N ASN A 140 -32.64 14.85 -14.27
CA ASN A 140 -33.39 13.70 -14.77
C ASN A 140 -33.04 13.47 -16.24
N LEU A 141 -31.84 12.94 -16.52
CA LEU A 141 -31.49 12.46 -17.83
C LEU A 141 -32.07 11.07 -18.03
N THR A 142 -32.78 10.94 -19.15
CA THR A 142 -33.30 9.67 -19.68
C THR A 142 -32.15 8.75 -20.09
N ASP A 143 -32.38 7.44 -20.11
CA ASP A 143 -31.34 6.45 -20.39
C ASP A 143 -30.70 6.63 -21.77
N ALA A 144 -31.47 7.12 -22.75
CA ALA A 144 -30.96 7.47 -24.08
C ALA A 144 -29.92 8.59 -24.04
N GLN A 145 -30.18 9.66 -23.28
CA GLN A 145 -29.25 10.79 -23.14
C GLN A 145 -28.00 10.39 -22.34
N ARG A 146 -28.10 9.41 -21.44
CA ARG A 146 -26.94 8.86 -20.74
C ARG A 146 -26.05 8.06 -21.68
N GLU A 147 -26.64 7.27 -22.58
CA GLU A 147 -25.86 6.49 -23.55
C GLU A 147 -25.19 7.39 -24.60
N ASP A 148 -25.86 8.46 -25.06
CA ASP A 148 -25.27 9.45 -25.96
C ASP A 148 -24.02 10.13 -25.34
N ILE A 149 -24.07 10.45 -24.04
CA ILE A 149 -22.92 11.03 -23.32
C ILE A 149 -21.77 10.02 -23.24
N ARG A 150 -22.07 8.74 -22.97
CA ARG A 150 -21.05 7.68 -22.91
C ARG A 150 -20.40 7.46 -24.28
N ASP A 151 -21.18 7.45 -25.34
CA ASP A 151 -20.67 7.25 -26.69
C ASP A 151 -19.83 8.43 -27.18
N HIS A 152 -20.21 9.67 -26.82
CA HIS A 152 -19.37 10.83 -27.06
C HIS A 152 -18.03 10.74 -26.32
N ALA A 153 -18.05 10.39 -25.04
CA ALA A 153 -16.83 10.25 -24.23
C ALA A 153 -15.91 9.12 -24.75
N ARG A 154 -16.48 8.00 -25.21
CA ARG A 154 -15.73 6.90 -25.85
C ARG A 154 -15.04 7.36 -27.14
N LYS A 155 -15.72 8.19 -27.94
CA LYS A 155 -15.19 8.73 -29.20
C LYS A 155 -14.04 9.69 -28.93
N GLU A 156 -14.22 10.61 -27.99
CA GLU A 156 -13.20 11.58 -27.59
C GLU A 156 -11.95 10.90 -27.00
N ALA A 157 -12.13 9.90 -26.14
CA ALA A 157 -11.00 9.12 -25.59
C ALA A 157 -10.23 8.35 -26.69
N ARG A 158 -10.93 7.89 -27.73
CA ARG A 158 -10.30 7.21 -28.87
C ARG A 158 -9.52 8.19 -29.75
N GLU A 159 -10.04 9.38 -29.97
CA GLU A 159 -9.35 10.45 -30.71
C GLU A 159 -8.11 10.96 -29.97
N ALA A 160 -8.20 11.15 -28.65
CA ALA A 160 -7.06 11.53 -27.81
C ALA A 160 -5.94 10.49 -27.84
N ARG A 161 -6.28 9.19 -27.86
CA ARG A 161 -5.29 8.10 -28.00
C ARG A 161 -4.65 8.07 -29.38
N LEU A 162 -5.39 8.37 -30.44
CA LEU A 162 -4.83 8.46 -31.80
C LEU A 162 -3.88 9.65 -31.94
N GLN A 163 -4.18 10.78 -31.27
CA GLN A 163 -3.27 11.93 -31.22
C GLN A 163 -2.00 11.62 -30.41
N ALA A 164 -2.11 10.93 -29.27
CA ALA A 164 -0.97 10.51 -28.47
C ALA A 164 -0.07 9.48 -29.19
N ALA A 165 -0.66 8.57 -29.97
CA ALA A 165 0.09 7.62 -30.80
C ALA A 165 0.83 8.29 -31.97
N GLY A 166 0.36 9.45 -32.45
CA GLY A 166 1.05 10.25 -33.46
C GLY A 166 2.28 10.99 -32.93
N THR A 167 2.34 11.31 -31.64
CA THR A 167 3.47 11.99 -31.00
C THR A 167 4.66 11.06 -30.67
N ASP A 168 4.43 9.76 -30.51
CA ASP A 168 5.48 8.81 -30.13
C ASP A 168 6.38 8.34 -31.29
N VAL A 169 5.99 8.57 -32.55
CA VAL A 169 6.82 8.21 -33.72
C VAL A 169 7.85 9.30 -34.06
N ALA A 170 7.71 10.52 -33.53
CA ALA A 170 8.58 11.66 -33.85
C ALA A 170 9.79 11.84 -32.92
N SER A 171 9.96 11.06 -31.84
CA SER A 171 11.04 11.22 -30.86
C SER A 171 12.13 10.12 -30.92
N GLY A 172 12.28 9.47 -32.07
CA GLY A 172 13.40 8.55 -32.34
C GLY A 172 14.75 9.28 -32.46
N THR A 173 15.40 9.58 -31.33
CA THR A 173 16.87 9.69 -31.27
C THR A 173 17.41 9.00 -30.01
N VAL A 174 17.75 7.73 -30.18
CA VAL A 174 18.57 6.96 -29.24
C VAL A 174 19.94 7.64 -29.13
N LYS A 175 20.26 8.19 -27.95
CA LYS A 175 21.61 8.71 -27.63
C LYS A 175 22.36 7.64 -26.82
N PRO A 176 23.50 7.10 -27.30
CA PRO A 176 24.23 6.07 -26.57
C PRO A 176 24.92 6.65 -25.33
N PRO A 177 25.10 5.87 -24.24
CA PRO A 177 25.73 6.36 -23.02
C PRO A 177 27.22 6.63 -23.20
N LYS A 178 27.66 7.85 -22.87
CA LYS A 178 29.08 8.26 -22.85
C LYS A 178 29.84 7.54 -21.74
N ARG A 179 30.86 6.77 -22.13
CA ARG A 179 31.95 6.26 -21.29
C ARG A 179 32.66 7.43 -20.57
N LYS A 180 32.79 7.40 -19.23
CA LYS A 180 33.73 8.25 -18.50
C LYS A 180 35.10 7.56 -18.43
N ALA A 181 36.07 8.13 -19.13
CA ALA A 181 37.48 7.80 -19.01
C ALA A 181 38.15 8.70 -17.93
N LYS A 182 38.71 8.03 -16.92
CA LYS A 182 40.05 8.20 -16.33
C LYS A 182 40.83 9.50 -16.60
N GLY A 183 41.15 10.22 -15.51
CA GLY A 183 42.32 11.11 -15.35
C GLY A 183 42.57 11.28 -13.84
N LYS A 184 43.47 10.51 -13.22
CA LYS A 184 44.92 10.74 -13.01
C LYS A 184 45.27 12.02 -12.25
N GLY A 185 45.83 11.83 -11.06
CA GLY A 185 46.77 12.75 -10.42
C GLY A 185 46.55 12.93 -8.92
N HIS A 186 47.22 12.14 -8.07
CA HIS A 186 48.30 12.63 -7.21
C HIS A 186 49.06 11.43 -6.59
N GLN A 187 50.35 11.62 -6.43
CA GLN A 187 51.43 10.66 -6.22
C GLN A 187 52.08 10.93 -4.86
N ALA A 188 52.89 9.96 -4.39
CA ALA A 188 53.68 9.87 -3.15
C ALA A 188 52.98 9.04 -2.05
N SER A 189 53.60 8.02 -1.47
CA SER A 189 55.01 7.59 -1.48
C SER A 189 55.12 6.10 -1.10
N ASP A 190 56.10 5.43 -1.70
CA ASP A 190 56.62 4.12 -1.32
C ASP A 190 57.05 4.08 0.16
N ASP A 191 56.83 2.94 0.82
CA ASP A 191 57.95 2.29 1.52
C ASP A 191 57.70 0.78 1.63
N SER A 192 58.75 0.02 1.36
CA SER A 192 58.80 -1.43 1.22
C SER A 192 59.95 -1.92 2.07
N SER A 193 59.69 -2.83 3.02
CA SER A 193 60.62 -3.87 3.51
C SER A 193 59.80 -4.82 4.38
N LYS A 194 59.50 -6.06 3.96
CA LYS A 194 60.32 -7.28 4.11
C LYS A 194 60.93 -7.43 5.52
N GLU A 195 60.41 -8.39 6.27
CA GLU A 195 61.04 -9.69 6.53
C GLU A 195 59.96 -10.76 6.79
#